data_AF-A0A346PK68-F1
#
_entry.id   AF-A0A346PK68-F1
#
_cell.length_a   1.000
_cell.length_b   1.000
_cell.length_c   1.000
_cell.angle_alpha   90.00
_cell.angle_beta   90.00
_cell.angle_gamma   90.00
#
_symmetry.space_group_name_H-M   'P 1'
#
loop_
_entity.id
_entity.type
_entity.pdbx_description
1 polymer ?
#
loop_
_entity_poly.entity_id
_entity_poly.type
_entity_poly.pdbx_seq_one_letter_code
_entity_poly.pdbx_strand_id
1 'polypeptide(L)'
;MRLPGVPHRGPTHTVWFVGAVGVATGFAGALIGWNAGLLEAILLGSFTFLIGAGTVISHIAADALTPAGVRPFAPRNETKYTYSVARVANPLANYALLAIGFVAAAGAVGLATRLTAAIGF
;
A
#
# COMPACT_ATOMS: atom_id res chain seq x y z
N MET A 1 2.62 -11.46 24.11
CA MET A 1 3.03 -12.87 24.07
C MET A 1 3.91 -13.09 22.84
N ARG A 2 5.03 -13.81 22.98
CA ARG A 2 5.91 -14.22 21.86
C ARG A 2 5.77 -15.74 21.71
N LEU A 3 5.27 -16.19 20.57
CA LEU A 3 5.21 -17.62 20.26
C LEU A 3 6.59 -18.05 19.74
N PRO A 4 7.24 -19.05 20.36
CA PRO A 4 8.51 -19.59 19.86
C PRO A 4 8.34 -20.04 18.40
N GLY A 5 9.25 -19.62 17.52
CA GLY A 5 9.22 -19.97 16.10
C GLY A 5 8.31 -19.11 15.21
N VAL A 6 7.51 -18.18 15.75
CA VAL A 6 6.71 -17.24 14.96
C VAL A 6 7.38 -15.86 14.95
N PRO A 7 7.89 -15.39 13.80
CA PRO A 7 8.44 -14.05 13.68
C PRO A 7 7.38 -13.00 14.06
N HIS A 8 7.77 -11.99 14.83
CA HIS A 8 6.86 -10.95 15.33
C HIS A 8 6.21 -10.10 14.22
N ARG A 9 6.77 -10.13 13.00
CA ARG A 9 6.20 -9.52 11.79
C ARG A 9 6.46 -10.48 10.64
N GLY A 10 5.43 -11.26 10.30
CA GLY A 10 5.47 -12.36 9.35
C GLY A 10 5.54 -11.90 7.88
N PRO A 11 5.20 -12.79 6.92
CA PRO A 11 5.40 -12.55 5.49
C PRO A 11 4.64 -11.33 4.94
N THR A 12 3.64 -10.82 5.66
CA THR A 12 2.80 -9.69 5.24
C THR A 12 3.53 -8.34 5.17
N HIS A 13 4.73 -8.22 5.72
CA HIS A 13 5.52 -6.98 5.71
C HIS A 13 6.71 -7.08 4.75
N THR A 14 6.54 -7.78 3.63
CA THR A 14 7.58 -8.05 2.64
C THR A 14 7.20 -7.55 1.25
N VAL A 15 8.20 -7.34 0.40
CA VAL A 15 8.02 -7.00 -1.03
C VAL A 15 7.26 -8.10 -1.79
N TRP A 16 7.36 -9.35 -1.32
CA TRP A 16 6.61 -10.47 -1.88
C TRP A 16 5.12 -10.34 -1.61
N PHE A 17 4.75 -9.91 -0.41
CA PHE A 17 3.36 -9.65 -0.07
C PHE A 17 2.81 -8.42 -0.81
N VAL A 18 3.62 -7.37 -0.98
CA VAL A 18 3.28 -6.25 -1.87
C VAL A 18 2.96 -6.75 -3.28
N GLY A 19 3.83 -7.60 -3.85
CA GLY A 19 3.62 -8.19 -5.16
C GLY A 19 2.35 -9.06 -5.22
N ALA A 20 2.12 -9.92 -4.22
CA ALA A 20 0.97 -10.80 -4.17
C ALA A 20 -0.37 -10.02 -4.11
N VAL A 21 -0.46 -9.01 -3.24
CA VAL A 21 -1.66 -8.16 -3.13
C VAL A 21 -1.85 -7.31 -4.38
N GLY A 22 -0.76 -6.73 -4.91
CA GLY A 22 -0.80 -5.98 -6.16
C GLY A 22 -1.31 -6.83 -7.33
N VAL A 23 -0.76 -8.02 -7.53
CA VAL A 23 -1.22 -8.95 -8.59
C VAL A 23 -2.66 -9.37 -8.37
N ALA A 24 -3.07 -9.71 -7.14
CA ALA A 24 -4.44 -10.12 -6.85
C ALA A 24 -5.45 -9.01 -7.17
N THR A 25 -5.17 -7.78 -6.72
CA THR A 25 -6.03 -6.61 -6.99
C THR A 25 -5.99 -6.19 -8.45
N GLY A 26 -4.84 -6.25 -9.10
CA GLY A 26 -4.68 -5.99 -10.53
C GLY A 26 -5.47 -6.98 -11.40
N PHE A 27 -5.39 -8.27 -11.08
CA PHE A 27 -6.16 -9.30 -11.76
C PHE A 27 -7.67 -9.10 -11.59
N ALA A 28 -8.13 -8.78 -10.38
CA ALA A 28 -9.53 -8.46 -10.14
C ALA A 28 -10.00 -7.24 -10.95
N GLY A 29 -9.20 -6.17 -11.03
CA GLY A 29 -9.51 -5.00 -11.85
C GLY A 29 -9.58 -5.33 -13.34
N ALA A 30 -8.65 -6.15 -13.83
CA ALA A 30 -8.65 -6.59 -15.22
C ALA A 30 -9.90 -7.43 -15.56
N LEU A 31 -10.33 -8.34 -14.67
CA LEU A 31 -11.57 -9.10 -14.84
C LEU A 31 -12.81 -8.21 -14.90
N ILE A 32 -12.85 -7.14 -14.10
CA ILE A 32 -13.94 -6.16 -14.14
C ILE A 32 -13.93 -5.42 -15.49
N GLY A 33 -12.77 -4.91 -15.91
CA GLY A 33 -12.62 -4.17 -17.17
C GLY A 33 -12.80 -5.03 -18.42
N TRP A 34 -12.67 -6.36 -18.32
CA TRP A 34 -12.76 -7.28 -19.45
C TRP A 34 -14.07 -7.17 -20.24
N ASN A 35 -15.19 -6.92 -19.57
CA ASN A 35 -16.50 -6.79 -20.23
C ASN A 35 -16.63 -5.51 -21.08
N ALA A 36 -15.76 -4.52 -20.84
CA ALA A 36 -15.77 -3.26 -21.57
C ALA A 36 -14.75 -3.23 -22.73
N GLY A 37 -13.70 -4.06 -22.67
CA GLY A 37 -12.70 -4.18 -23.72
C GLY A 37 -11.30 -4.48 -23.19
N LEU A 38 -10.37 -4.76 -24.11
CA LEU A 38 -8.97 -5.03 -23.76
C LEU A 38 -8.30 -3.80 -23.13
N LEU A 39 -8.58 -2.61 -23.66
CA LEU A 39 -7.99 -1.38 -23.14
C LEU A 39 -8.46 -1.11 -21.70
N GLU A 40 -9.75 -1.27 -21.43
CA GLU A 40 -10.36 -1.09 -20.12
C GLU A 40 -9.85 -2.13 -19.12
N ALA A 41 -9.70 -3.39 -19.54
CA ALA A 41 -9.06 -4.42 -18.72
C ALA A 41 -7.62 -4.04 -18.32
N ILE A 42 -6.82 -3.51 -19.26
CA ILE A 42 -5.46 -3.06 -18.98
C ILE A 42 -5.47 -1.84 -18.05
N LEU A 43 -6.32 -0.85 -18.30
CA LEU A 43 -6.40 0.37 -17.50
C LEU A 43 -6.87 0.09 -16.08
N LEU A 44 -8.00 -0.61 -15.91
CA LEU A 44 -8.51 -0.96 -14.58
C LEU A 44 -7.55 -1.88 -13.84
N GLY A 45 -6.99 -2.89 -14.51
CA GLY A 45 -6.04 -3.81 -13.88
C GLY A 45 -4.74 -3.13 -13.45
N SER A 46 -4.20 -2.22 -14.26
CA SER A 46 -3.01 -1.43 -13.88
C SER A 46 -3.34 -0.49 -12.73
N PHE A 47 -4.50 0.16 -12.77
CA PHE A 47 -4.94 1.06 -11.71
C PHE A 47 -5.10 0.32 -10.36
N THR A 48 -5.83 -0.79 -10.32
CA THR A 48 -6.05 -1.54 -9.08
C THR A 48 -4.77 -2.21 -8.58
N PHE A 49 -3.87 -2.64 -9.46
CA PHE A 49 -2.52 -3.10 -9.08
C PHE A 49 -1.77 -2.01 -8.31
N LEU A 50 -1.74 -0.78 -8.85
CA LEU A 50 -1.04 0.35 -8.24
C LEU A 50 -1.66 0.72 -6.90
N ILE A 51 -2.98 0.74 -6.80
CA ILE A 51 -3.69 1.00 -5.53
C ILE A 51 -3.38 -0.10 -4.50
N GLY A 52 -3.47 -1.38 -4.88
CA GLY A 52 -3.22 -2.50 -3.98
C GLY A 52 -1.77 -2.54 -3.49
N ALA A 53 -0.81 -2.47 -4.41
CA ALA A 53 0.62 -2.44 -4.08
C ALA A 53 0.98 -1.19 -3.26
N GLY A 54 0.50 -0.02 -3.68
CA GLY A 54 0.74 1.26 -2.99
C GLY A 54 0.20 1.27 -1.56
N THR A 55 -0.98 0.69 -1.32
CA THR A 55 -1.56 0.55 0.01
C THR A 55 -0.63 -0.26 0.93
N VAL A 56 -0.17 -1.42 0.48
CA VAL A 56 0.73 -2.28 1.28
C VAL A 56 2.08 -1.60 1.50
N ILE A 57 2.65 -0.95 0.47
CA ILE A 57 3.90 -0.19 0.59
C ILE A 57 3.75 0.92 1.63
N SER A 58 2.67 1.68 1.60
CA SER A 58 2.41 2.77 2.54
C SER A 58 2.35 2.26 3.99
N HIS A 59 1.74 1.09 4.19
CA HIS A 59 1.67 0.43 5.49
C HIS A 59 3.06 0.01 5.99
N ILE A 60 3.85 -0.66 5.14
CA ILE A 60 5.23 -1.06 5.48
C ILE A 60 6.11 0.17 5.76
N ALA A 61 5.93 1.25 5.00
CA ALA A 61 6.64 2.50 5.23
C ALA A 61 6.28 3.13 6.57
N ALA A 62 4.99 3.17 6.93
CA ALA A 62 4.54 3.64 8.23
C ALA A 62 5.13 2.79 9.38
N ASP A 63 5.19 1.47 9.20
CA ASP A 63 5.81 0.59 10.19
C ASP A 63 7.33 0.80 10.34
N ALA A 64 8.02 1.16 9.25
CA ALA A 64 9.43 1.51 9.29
C ALA A 64 9.70 2.76 10.15
N LEU A 65 8.72 3.66 10.31
CA LEU A 65 8.82 4.81 11.21
C LEU A 65 8.84 4.42 12.69
N THR A 66 8.42 3.20 13.02
CA THR A 66 8.36 2.72 14.41
C THR A 66 9.67 2.05 14.84
N PRO A 67 10.01 2.02 16.15
CA PRO A 67 11.18 1.28 16.64
C PRO A 67 11.12 -0.24 16.35
N ALA A 68 9.92 -0.78 16.15
CA ALA A 68 9.74 -2.18 15.79
C ALA A 68 10.33 -2.49 14.40
N GLY A 69 10.21 -1.55 13.45
CA GLY A 69 10.77 -1.63 12.10
C GLY A 69 10.19 -2.76 11.23
N VAL A 70 10.77 -2.92 10.05
CA VAL A 70 10.37 -3.91 9.04
C VAL A 70 11.58 -4.61 8.41
N ARG A 71 11.34 -5.79 7.81
CA ARG A 71 12.33 -6.56 7.03
C ARG A 71 11.76 -6.86 5.64
N PRO A 72 11.78 -5.89 4.71
CA PRO A 72 11.01 -5.99 3.46
C PRO A 72 11.44 -7.16 2.57
N PHE A 73 12.69 -7.59 2.69
CA PHE A 73 13.30 -8.61 1.82
C PHE A 73 13.40 -9.99 2.46
N ALA A 74 12.80 -10.20 3.64
CA ALA A 74 12.76 -11.52 4.26
C ALA A 74 12.00 -12.51 3.36
N PRO A 75 12.37 -13.80 3.33
CA PRO A 75 13.48 -14.43 4.07
C PRO A 75 14.85 -14.32 3.36
N ARG A 76 14.91 -13.72 2.16
CA ARG A 76 16.15 -13.61 1.37
C ARG A 76 17.18 -12.72 2.05
N ASN A 77 16.72 -11.64 2.70
CA ASN A 77 17.56 -10.74 3.46
C ASN A 77 16.81 -10.25 4.72
N GLU A 78 17.39 -10.55 5.88
CA GLU A 78 16.85 -10.25 7.21
C GLU A 78 17.23 -8.85 7.74
N THR A 79 17.81 -7.99 6.89
CA THR A 79 18.16 -6.60 7.24
C THR A 79 16.92 -5.85 7.74
N LYS A 80 17.03 -5.29 8.95
CA LYS A 80 15.96 -4.52 9.58
C LYS A 80 16.09 -3.05 9.21
N TYR A 81 15.00 -2.47 8.71
CA TYR A 81 14.84 -1.04 8.47
C TYR A 81 13.95 -0.43 9.55
N THR A 82 14.45 0.60 10.23
CA THR A 82 13.71 1.34 11.26
C THR A 82 14.26 2.75 11.40
N TYR A 83 13.38 3.74 11.49
CA TYR A 83 13.73 5.14 11.71
C TYR A 83 13.45 5.61 13.14
N SER A 84 12.68 4.83 13.91
CA SER A 84 12.36 5.12 15.32
C SER A 84 11.81 6.54 15.58
N VAL A 85 11.06 7.09 14.62
CA VAL A 85 10.48 8.44 14.66
C VAL A 85 9.38 8.55 15.72
N ALA A 86 8.47 7.57 15.77
CA ALA A 86 7.37 7.56 16.72
C ALA A 86 7.09 6.14 17.20
N ARG A 87 6.70 6.00 18.48
CA ARG A 87 6.22 4.71 19.00
C ARG A 87 4.86 4.38 18.39
N VAL A 88 4.62 3.08 18.16
CA VAL A 88 3.36 2.57 17.59
C VAL A 88 2.12 3.01 18.39
N ALA A 89 2.30 3.21 19.70
CA ALA A 89 1.24 3.62 20.62
C ALA A 89 1.06 5.14 20.73
N ASN A 90 1.74 5.95 19.89
CA ASN A 90 1.59 7.40 19.90
C ASN A 90 0.33 7.79 19.11
N PRO A 91 -0.77 8.23 19.77
CA PRO A 91 -2.01 8.56 19.07
C PRO A 91 -1.84 9.78 18.16
N LEU A 92 -1.01 10.76 18.53
CA LEU A 92 -0.78 11.95 17.72
C LEU A 92 -0.12 11.58 16.39
N ALA A 93 0.88 10.68 16.41
CA ALA A 93 1.53 10.20 15.19
C ALA A 93 0.54 9.44 14.29
N ASN A 94 -0.33 8.62 14.87
CA ASN A 94 -1.35 7.88 14.13
C ASN A 94 -2.38 8.81 13.48
N TYR A 95 -2.88 9.81 14.21
CA TYR A 95 -3.81 10.81 13.65
C TYR A 95 -3.14 11.70 12.61
N ALA A 96 -1.86 12.05 12.79
CA ALA A 96 -1.12 12.81 11.79
C ALA A 96 -0.97 12.02 10.48
N LEU A 97 -0.58 10.73 10.55
CA LEU A 97 -0.50 9.87 9.37
C LEU A 97 -1.87 9.66 8.71
N LEU A 98 -2.93 9.51 9.51
CA LEU A 98 -4.30 9.44 8.99
C LEU A 98 -4.68 10.71 8.25
N ALA A 99 -4.41 11.88 8.84
CA ALA A 99 -4.71 13.17 8.24
C ALA A 99 -3.93 13.38 6.93
N ILE A 100 -2.64 13.03 6.91
CA ILE A 100 -1.80 13.08 5.69
C ILE A 100 -2.38 12.18 4.61
N GLY A 101 -2.73 10.94 4.95
CA GLY A 101 -3.35 9.99 4.01
C GLY A 101 -4.68 10.49 3.48
N PHE A 102 -5.52 11.07 4.35
CA PHE A 102 -6.80 11.65 3.96
C PHE A 102 -6.63 12.83 3.00
N VAL A 103 -5.73 13.77 3.31
CA VAL A 103 -5.44 14.93 2.43
C VAL A 103 -4.89 14.47 1.09
N ALA A 104 -3.99 13.48 1.08
CA ALA A 104 -3.46 12.93 -0.17
C ALA A 104 -4.56 12.27 -1.01
N ALA A 105 -5.44 11.48 -0.40
CA ALA A 105 -6.56 10.84 -1.09
C ALA A 105 -7.57 11.86 -1.63
N ALA A 106 -7.98 12.83 -0.81
CA ALA A 106 -8.89 13.90 -1.22
C ALA A 106 -8.28 14.77 -2.33
N GLY A 107 -6.99 15.07 -2.23
CA GLY A 107 -6.23 15.78 -3.27
C GLY A 107 -6.17 15.01 -4.58
N ALA A 108 -5.93 13.70 -4.54
CA ALA A 108 -5.92 12.84 -5.72
C ALA A 108 -7.30 12.81 -6.40
N VAL A 109 -8.38 12.66 -5.62
CA VAL A 109 -9.77 12.73 -6.13
C VAL A 109 -10.03 14.09 -6.75
N GLY A 110 -9.71 15.18 -6.05
CA GLY A 110 -9.91 16.54 -6.56
C GLY A 110 -9.15 16.80 -7.86
N LEU A 111 -7.90 16.36 -7.96
CA LEU A 111 -7.10 16.45 -9.18
C LEU A 111 -7.73 15.64 -10.31
N ALA A 112 -8.12 14.39 -10.04
CA ALA A 112 -8.78 13.54 -11.03
C ALA A 112 -10.06 14.21 -11.56
N THR A 113 -10.93 14.73 -10.68
CA THR A 113 -12.14 15.45 -11.07
C THR A 113 -11.84 16.65 -11.98
N ARG A 114 -10.78 17.41 -11.68
CA ARG A 114 -10.37 18.55 -12.52
C ARG A 114 -9.84 18.12 -13.88
N LEU A 115 -9.05 17.05 -13.93
CA LEU A 115 -8.51 16.50 -15.17
C LEU A 115 -9.64 15.98 -16.06
N THR A 116 -10.55 15.17 -15.51
CA THR A 116 -11.71 14.63 -16.23
C THR A 116 -12.56 15.76 -16.86
N ALA A 117 -12.86 16.80 -16.09
CA ALA A 117 -13.58 17.97 -16.60
C ALA A 117 -12.81 18.72 -17.71
N ALA A 118 -11.48 18.79 -17.64
CA ALA A 118 -10.66 19.45 -18.65
C ALA A 118 -10.58 18.69 -19.98
N ILE A 119 -10.73 17.36 -19.95
CA ILE A 119 -10.71 16.50 -21.14
C ILE A 119 -12.12 16.19 -21.68
N GLY A 120 -13.16 16.84 -21.13
CA GLY A 120 -14.53 16.74 -21.64
C GLY A 120 -15.25 15.44 -21.33
N PHE A 121 -14.82 14.73 -20.27
CA PHE A 121 -15.51 13.57 -19.71
C PHE A 121 -16.27 13.93 -18.42
#